data_AF-A0A0Q5N067-F1
#
_entry.id   AF-A0A0Q5N067-F1
#
_cell.length_a   1.000
_cell.length_b   1.000
_cell.length_c   1.000
_cell.angle_alpha   90.00
_cell.angle_beta   90.00
_cell.angle_gamma   90.00
#
_symmetry.space_group_name_H-M   'P 1'
#
loop_
_entity.id
_entity.type
_entity.pdbx_description
1 polymer ?
#
loop_
_entity_poly.entity_id
_entity_poly.type
_entity_poly.pdbx_seq_one_letter_code
_entity_poly.pdbx_strand_id
1 'polypeptide(L)'
;METEFATVTGHDVTTITCVCGNTVSDEGLIQANSEGMPVHLGEGTPVPEGLAAWPGDEDLYTLCPACGRVYHDTVIEETGTAPVAFTVDVAAGPIAEAIRLHWELDT
;
A
#
# COMPACT_ATOMS: atom_id res chain seq x y z
N MET A 1 10.11 1.30 -20.98
CA MET A 1 9.53 2.25 -20.02
C MET A 1 10.48 2.28 -18.83
N GLU A 2 10.91 3.45 -18.40
CA GLU A 2 11.78 3.57 -17.24
C GLU A 2 10.97 3.25 -15.98
N THR A 3 11.52 2.44 -15.08
CA THR A 3 10.91 2.15 -13.78
C THR A 3 10.98 3.40 -12.92
N GLU A 4 9.84 3.87 -12.41
CA GLU A 4 9.80 4.96 -11.43
C GLU A 4 10.17 4.43 -10.04
N PHE A 5 10.85 5.25 -9.23
CA PHE A 5 11.26 4.89 -7.88
C PHE A 5 10.71 5.90 -6.87
N ALA A 6 10.05 5.40 -5.83
CA ALA A 6 9.81 6.18 -4.62
C ALA A 6 11.13 6.37 -3.84
N THR A 7 11.16 7.39 -3.00
CA THR A 7 12.28 7.61 -2.08
C THR A 7 12.05 6.81 -0.81
N VAL A 8 13.07 6.10 -0.33
CA VAL A 8 13.08 5.38 0.96
C VAL A 8 14.40 5.65 1.68
N THR A 9 14.37 5.60 3.00
CA THR A 9 15.57 5.69 3.83
C THR A 9 15.98 4.30 4.29
N GLY A 10 17.14 3.83 3.82
CA GLY A 10 17.60 2.48 4.13
C GLY A 10 16.66 1.43 3.55
N HIS A 11 16.22 0.50 4.39
CA HIS A 11 15.40 -0.67 4.03
C HIS A 11 14.02 -0.61 4.72
N ASP A 12 13.57 0.58 5.08
CA ASP A 12 12.39 0.77 5.93
C ASP A 12 11.20 1.29 5.12
N VAL A 13 10.19 0.42 4.95
CA VAL A 13 8.94 0.72 4.24
C VAL A 13 8.19 1.90 4.87
N THR A 14 8.34 2.16 6.17
CA THR A 14 7.65 3.26 6.86
C THR A 14 8.22 4.64 6.53
N THR A 15 9.37 4.68 5.85
CA THR A 15 10.04 5.92 5.42
C THR A 15 9.73 6.29 3.97
N ILE A 16 8.91 5.49 3.29
CA ILE A 16 8.66 5.67 1.87
C ILE A 16 7.94 7.01 1.61
N THR A 17 8.46 7.72 0.60
CA THR A 17 7.86 8.89 -0.01
C THR A 17 7.53 8.53 -1.45
N CYS A 18 6.24 8.46 -1.75
CA CYS A 18 5.73 8.12 -3.08
C CYS A 18 6.28 9.08 -4.15
N VAL A 19 6.29 8.62 -5.39
CA VAL A 19 6.67 9.42 -6.57
C VAL A 19 5.81 10.70 -6.70
N CYS A 20 4.54 10.67 -6.26
CA CYS A 20 3.69 11.86 -6.26
C CYS A 20 3.99 12.84 -5.11
N GLY A 21 4.88 12.49 -4.18
CA GLY A 21 5.24 13.28 -3.00
C GLY A 21 4.48 12.91 -1.72
N ASN A 22 3.46 12.04 -1.78
CA ASN A 22 2.75 11.59 -0.58
C ASN A 22 3.67 10.76 0.34
N THR A 23 3.48 10.89 1.66
CA THR A 23 4.28 10.23 2.69
C THR A 23 3.39 9.53 3.70
N VAL A 24 3.97 8.65 4.52
CA VAL A 24 3.28 7.99 5.64
C VAL A 24 2.66 9.00 6.63
N SER A 25 3.23 10.22 6.75
CA SER A 25 2.74 11.25 7.68
C SER A 25 1.78 12.28 7.08
N ASP A 26 1.54 12.26 5.76
CA ASP A 26 0.68 13.24 5.08
C ASP A 26 -0.73 12.69 4.85
N GLU A 27 -0.96 11.98 3.74
CA GLU A 27 -2.23 11.26 3.50
C GLU A 27 -2.15 9.78 3.92
N GLY A 28 -1.01 9.37 4.49
CA GLY A 28 -0.74 7.99 4.83
C GLY A 28 -0.45 7.13 3.61
N LEU A 29 0.03 5.92 3.88
CA LEU A 29 0.19 4.85 2.90
C LEU A 29 -0.40 3.58 3.49
N ILE A 30 -1.01 2.79 2.62
CA ILE A 30 -1.92 1.73 3.03
C ILE A 30 -1.28 0.39 2.69
N GLN A 31 -1.21 -0.52 3.65
CA GLN A 31 -0.81 -1.91 3.34
C GLN A 31 -1.84 -2.56 2.44
N ALA A 32 -1.38 -3.28 1.43
CA ALA A 32 -2.18 -3.88 0.38
C ALA A 32 -1.67 -5.27 0.02
N ASN A 33 -2.52 -6.05 -0.65
CA ASN A 33 -2.14 -7.35 -1.23
C ASN A 33 -1.50 -7.19 -2.62
N SER A 34 -1.19 -8.31 -3.27
CA SER A 34 -0.58 -8.36 -4.61
C SER A 34 -1.45 -7.79 -5.74
N GLU A 35 -2.72 -7.49 -5.49
CA GLU A 35 -3.63 -6.80 -6.41
C GLU A 35 -3.74 -5.29 -6.12
N GLY A 36 -3.05 -4.80 -5.08
CA GLY A 36 -3.14 -3.42 -4.62
C GLY A 36 -4.42 -3.13 -3.83
N MET A 37 -5.11 -4.16 -3.36
CA MET A 37 -6.29 -4.01 -2.49
C MET A 37 -5.83 -3.80 -1.04
N PRO A 38 -6.27 -2.73 -0.35
CA PRO A 38 -6.04 -2.52 1.07
C PRO A 38 -6.35 -3.77 1.92
N VAL A 39 -5.40 -4.15 2.79
CA VAL A 39 -5.58 -5.27 3.71
C VAL A 39 -6.19 -4.83 5.03
N HIS A 40 -6.96 -5.73 5.63
CA HIS A 40 -7.50 -5.55 6.97
C HIS A 40 -6.42 -5.81 8.03
N LEU A 41 -6.16 -4.80 8.87
CA LEU A 41 -5.12 -4.85 9.92
C LEU A 41 -5.62 -5.44 11.25
N GLY A 42 -6.93 -5.70 11.38
CA GLY A 42 -7.54 -6.15 12.64
C GLY A 42 -7.29 -7.63 12.94
N GLU A 43 -6.18 -7.94 13.62
CA GLU A 43 -5.87 -9.30 14.06
C GLU A 43 -7.01 -9.94 14.86
N GLY A 44 -7.39 -11.17 14.50
CA GLY A 44 -8.43 -11.93 15.19
C GLY A 44 -9.87 -11.41 14.99
N THR A 45 -10.07 -10.42 14.13
CA THR A 45 -11.41 -9.95 13.73
C THR A 45 -11.75 -10.42 12.31
N PRO A 46 -13.04 -10.64 12.00
CA PRO A 46 -13.45 -10.96 10.64
C PRO A 46 -13.04 -9.85 9.67
N VAL A 47 -12.50 -10.22 8.52
CA VAL A 47 -12.18 -9.29 7.43
C VAL A 47 -13.48 -8.66 6.93
N PRO A 48 -13.61 -7.32 6.98
CA PRO A 48 -14.79 -6.63 6.45
C PRO A 48 -14.95 -6.86 4.95
N GLU A 49 -16.19 -6.89 4.47
CA GLU A 49 -16.46 -6.90 3.03
C GLU A 49 -15.85 -5.64 2.40
N GLY A 50 -15.05 -5.81 1.35
CA GLY A 50 -14.35 -4.71 0.67
C GLY A 50 -12.87 -4.55 1.05
N LEU A 51 -12.39 -5.20 2.11
CA LEU A 51 -10.96 -5.29 2.42
C LEU A 51 -10.39 -6.67 2.06
N ALA A 52 -9.11 -6.71 1.74
CA ALA A 52 -8.38 -7.96 1.58
C ALA A 52 -8.04 -8.56 2.95
N ALA A 53 -7.98 -9.88 3.03
CA ALA A 53 -7.42 -10.56 4.18
C ALA A 53 -5.91 -10.29 4.29
N TRP A 54 -5.38 -10.30 5.51
CA TRP A 54 -3.93 -10.29 5.70
C TRP A 54 -3.31 -11.50 4.97
N PRO A 55 -2.34 -11.30 4.08
CA PRO A 55 -1.71 -12.40 3.37
C PRO A 55 -0.92 -13.25 4.36
N GLY A 56 -1.21 -14.55 4.42
CA GLY A 56 -0.52 -15.46 5.34
C GLY A 56 0.95 -15.65 4.99
N ASP A 57 1.22 -16.00 3.72
CA ASP A 57 2.55 -16.21 3.14
C ASP A 57 2.77 -15.39 1.85
N GLU A 58 1.81 -14.52 1.47
CA GLU A 58 2.00 -13.66 0.29
C GLU A 58 2.75 -12.38 0.70
N ASP A 59 3.48 -11.83 -0.26
CA ASP A 59 4.19 -10.58 -0.04
C ASP A 59 3.21 -9.42 0.18
N LEU A 60 3.54 -8.58 1.15
CA LEU A 60 2.84 -7.32 1.38
C LEU A 60 3.29 -6.26 0.39
N TYR A 61 2.35 -5.37 0.11
CA TYR A 61 2.56 -4.23 -0.74
C TYR A 61 2.14 -2.96 -0.01
N THR A 62 2.70 -1.83 -0.44
CA THR A 62 2.32 -0.50 0.04
C THR A 62 1.63 0.27 -1.08
N LEU A 63 0.34 0.58 -0.92
CA LEU A 63 -0.46 1.42 -1.80
C LEU A 63 -0.35 2.89 -1.40
N CYS A 64 -0.11 3.76 -2.39
CA CYS A 64 -0.32 5.19 -2.23
C CYS A 64 -1.76 5.57 -2.60
N PRO A 65 -2.62 5.96 -1.64
CA PRO A 65 -4.02 6.33 -1.93
C PRO A 65 -4.13 7.60 -2.78
N ALA A 66 -3.12 8.48 -2.74
CA ALA A 66 -3.10 9.74 -3.47
C ALA A 66 -2.97 9.57 -5.00
N CYS A 67 -2.26 8.54 -5.45
CA CYS A 67 -1.96 8.36 -6.88
C CYS A 67 -2.06 6.93 -7.41
N GLY A 68 -2.35 5.95 -6.55
CA GLY A 68 -2.54 4.55 -6.93
C GLY A 68 -1.28 3.75 -7.21
N ARG A 69 -0.08 4.32 -7.02
CA ARG A 69 1.17 3.53 -7.14
C ARG A 69 1.27 2.54 -5.99
N VAL A 70 1.73 1.34 -6.33
CA VAL A 70 1.93 0.23 -5.41
C VAL A 70 3.39 -0.18 -5.41
N TYR A 71 3.92 -0.43 -4.22
CA TYR A 71 5.31 -0.82 -3.97
C TYR A 71 5.36 -2.18 -3.29
N HIS A 72 6.38 -2.99 -3.59
CA HIS A 72 6.55 -4.30 -2.97
C HIS A 72 7.40 -4.19 -1.71
N ASP A 73 6.85 -4.54 -0.55
CA ASP A 73 7.50 -4.33 0.73
C ASP A 73 8.81 -5.13 0.80
N THR A 74 8.78 -6.41 0.39
CA THR A 74 9.97 -7.27 0.33
C THR A 74 11.07 -6.70 -0.56
N VAL A 75 10.73 -6.03 -1.69
CA VAL A 75 11.79 -5.40 -2.51
C VAL A 75 12.45 -4.24 -1.76
N ILE A 76 11.67 -3.43 -1.03
CA ILE A 76 12.21 -2.31 -0.26
C ILE A 76 13.11 -2.83 0.87
N GLU A 77 12.63 -3.82 1.61
CA GLU A 77 13.36 -4.41 2.73
C GLU A 77 14.64 -5.11 2.28
N GLU A 78 14.65 -5.77 1.12
CA GLU A 78 15.84 -6.46 0.61
C GLU A 78 16.84 -5.53 -0.06
N THR A 79 16.36 -4.55 -0.83
CA THR A 79 17.22 -3.76 -1.74
C THR A 79 17.47 -2.34 -1.26
N GLY A 80 16.66 -1.83 -0.34
CA GLY A 80 16.65 -0.42 0.05
C GLY A 80 16.18 0.50 -1.08
N THR A 81 15.41 -0.03 -2.04
CA THR A 81 14.84 0.73 -3.16
C THR A 81 13.35 0.44 -3.30
N ALA A 82 12.59 1.44 -3.73
CA ALA A 82 11.14 1.32 -3.87
C ALA A 82 10.70 1.51 -5.34
N PRO A 83 10.96 0.54 -6.23
CA PRO A 83 10.43 0.59 -7.58
C PRO A 83 8.90 0.51 -7.55
N VAL A 84 8.23 1.26 -8.41
CA VAL A 84 6.80 1.10 -8.65
C VAL A 84 6.57 -0.30 -9.22
N ALA A 85 5.87 -1.15 -8.47
CA ALA A 85 5.52 -2.50 -8.89
C ALA A 85 4.40 -2.47 -9.94
N PHE A 86 3.33 -1.73 -9.64
CA PHE A 86 2.21 -1.47 -10.53
C PHE A 86 1.39 -0.26 -10.04
N THR A 87 0.32 0.06 -10.77
CA THR A 87 -0.62 1.14 -10.42
C THR A 87 -2.05 0.62 -10.43
N VAL A 88 -2.83 1.02 -9.44
CA VAL A 88 -4.29 0.81 -9.37
C VAL A 88 -5.03 2.13 -9.62
N ASP A 89 -6.28 2.05 -10.05
CA ASP A 89 -7.17 3.20 -10.11
C ASP A 89 -7.82 3.42 -8.74
N VAL A 90 -7.36 4.42 -8.01
CA VAL A 90 -7.88 4.77 -6.67
C VAL A 90 -9.31 5.31 -6.70
N ALA A 91 -9.82 5.69 -7.87
CA ALA A 91 -11.22 6.09 -8.05
C ALA A 91 -12.10 4.91 -8.49
N ALA A 92 -11.53 3.74 -8.81
CA ALA A 92 -12.31 2.57 -9.16
C ALA A 92 -13.06 2.04 -7.92
N GLY A 93 -14.34 1.73 -8.10
CA GLY A 93 -15.27 1.39 -7.00
C GLY A 93 -14.70 0.45 -5.92
N PRO A 94 -14.12 -0.72 -6.29
CA PRO A 94 -13.56 -1.64 -5.29
C PRO A 94 -12.39 -1.06 -4.48
N ILE A 95 -11.46 -0.36 -5.14
CA ILE A 95 -10.27 0.22 -4.49
C ILE A 95 -10.67 1.44 -3.66
N ALA A 96 -11.51 2.31 -4.21
CA ALA A 96 -12.01 3.49 -3.51
C ALA A 96 -12.75 3.12 -2.22
N GLU A 97 -13.58 2.07 -2.28
CA GLU A 97 -14.30 1.55 -1.12
C GLU A 97 -13.36 0.95 -0.08
N ALA A 98 -12.36 0.18 -0.52
CA ALA A 98 -11.36 -0.39 0.38
C ALA A 98 -10.52 0.69 1.09
N ILE A 99 -10.11 1.74 0.38
CA ILE A 99 -9.40 2.89 0.96
C ILE A 99 -10.28 3.57 2.02
N ARG A 100 -11.56 3.79 1.70
CA ARG A 100 -12.52 4.40 2.64
C ARG A 100 -12.65 3.55 3.91
N LEU A 101 -12.86 2.24 3.77
CA LEU A 101 -13.01 1.31 4.89
C LEU A 101 -11.75 1.23 5.76
N HIS A 102 -10.56 1.22 5.15
CA HIS A 102 -9.29 1.23 5.88
C HIS A 102 -9.22 2.40 6.87
N TRP A 103 -9.55 3.61 6.42
CA TRP A 103 -9.53 4.80 7.27
C TRP A 103 -10.64 4.87 8.31
N GLU A 104 -11.81 4.28 8.02
CA GLU A 104 -12.91 4.20 9.00
C GLU A 104 -12.64 3.20 10.14
N LEU A 105 -11.75 2.23 9.92
CA LEU A 105 -11.38 1.25 10.93
C LEU A 105 -10.16 1.66 11.77
N ASP A 106 -9.37 2.63 11.28
CA ASP A 106 -8.22 3.19 11.99
C ASP A 106 -8.63 4.27 13.03
N THR A 107 -9.92 4.61 13.10
CA THR A 107 -10.53 5.53 14.09
C THR A 107 -11.19 4.81 15.26
#